data_AF-X0HZU7-F1
#
_entry.id   AF-X0HZU7-F1
#
_cell.length_a   1.000
_cell.length_b   1.000
_cell.length_c   1.000
_cell.angle_alpha   90.00
_cell.angle_beta   90.00
_cell.angle_gamma   90.00
#
_symmetry.space_group_name_H-M   'P 1'
#
loop_
_entity.id
_entity.type
_entity.pdbx_description
1 polymer ?
#
loop_
_entity_poly.entity_id
_entity_poly.type
_entity_poly.pdbx_seq_one_letter_code
_entity_poly.pdbx_strand_id
1 'polypeptide(L)' 'MPEQQYPDYKLQPEVFQAWLRKRFSDSSIEVKCRHGNFVFNLPDNEEINDNDHLEIRKLRGKSTLP' A
#
# COMPACT_ATOMS: atom_id res chain seq x y z
N MET A 1 -14.27 4.49 6.36
CA MET A 1 -13.13 3.70 5.84
C MET A 1 -13.59 2.38 5.20
N PRO A 2 -13.70 2.34 3.86
CA PRO A 2 -13.88 1.08 3.12
C PRO A 2 -12.59 0.25 3.13
N GLU A 3 -12.73 -1.08 3.27
CA GLU A 3 -11.62 -2.02 3.12
C GLU A 3 -11.23 -2.13 1.64
N GLN A 4 -9.96 -1.90 1.33
CA GLN A 4 -9.41 -2.04 -0.02
C GLN A 4 -8.51 -3.26 -0.11
N GLN A 5 -8.49 -3.87 -1.31
CA GLN A 5 -7.64 -5.00 -1.63
C GLN A 5 -6.68 -4.64 -2.77
N TYR A 6 -5.39 -4.92 -2.58
CA TYR A 6 -4.36 -4.69 -3.56
C TYR A 6 -3.48 -5.93 -3.72
N PRO A 7 -3.32 -6.50 -4.92
CA PRO A 7 -2.48 -7.68 -5.14
C PRO A 7 -1.02 -7.47 -4.70
N ASP A 8 -0.44 -8.45 -4.01
CA ASP A 8 0.87 -8.28 -3.36
C ASP A 8 2.00 -8.02 -4.36
N TYR A 9 1.93 -8.61 -5.55
CA TYR A 9 2.89 -8.44 -6.66
C TYR A 9 4.36 -8.50 -6.23
N LYS A 10 4.73 -9.40 -5.31
CA LYS A 10 6.08 -9.54 -4.74
C LYS A 10 6.61 -8.28 -4.05
N LEU A 11 5.73 -7.38 -3.66
CA LEU A 11 6.04 -6.25 -2.80
C LEU A 11 6.07 -6.74 -1.35
N GLN A 12 6.92 -6.15 -0.52
CA GLN A 12 6.88 -6.45 0.91
C GLN A 12 5.75 -5.65 1.57
N PRO A 13 4.97 -6.24 2.50
CA PRO A 13 3.86 -5.55 3.16
C PRO A 13 4.34 -4.30 3.92
N GLU A 14 5.52 -4.35 4.53
CA GLU A 14 6.11 -3.22 5.26
C GLU A 14 6.47 -2.05 4.34
N VAL A 15 7.04 -2.34 3.16
CA VAL A 15 7.36 -1.33 2.14
C VAL A 15 6.09 -0.68 1.61
N PHE A 16 5.05 -1.48 1.36
CA PHE A 16 3.76 -0.98 0.91
C PHE A 16 3.08 -0.11 1.97
N GLN A 17 3.07 -0.57 3.24
CA GLN A 17 2.53 0.18 4.36
C GLN A 17 3.25 1.51 4.56
N ALA A 18 4.58 1.52 4.56
CA ALA A 18 5.36 2.74 4.71
C ALA A 18 5.08 3.74 3.59
N TRP A 19 4.93 3.25 2.35
CA TRP A 19 4.55 4.09 1.23
C TRP A 19 3.14 4.67 1.39
N LEU A 20 2.15 3.87 1.78
CA LEU A 20 0.78 4.34 2.02
C LEU A 20 0.74 5.42 3.12
N ARG A 21 1.42 5.17 4.24
CA ARG A 21 1.51 6.13 5.36
C ARG A 21 2.11 7.46 4.92
N LYS A 22 3.13 7.42 4.07
CA LYS A 22 3.76 8.64 3.52
C LYS A 22 2.87 9.34 2.49
N ARG A 23 2.23 8.58 1.61
CA ARG A 23 1.39 9.10 0.52
C ARG A 23 0.13 9.80 1.03
N PHE A 24 -0.48 9.26 2.07
CA PHE A 24 -1.71 9.76 2.68
C PHE A 24 -1.48 10.56 3.97
N SER A 25 -0.21 10.74 4.37
CA SER A 25 0.18 11.39 5.64
C SER A 25 -0.57 10.82 6.86
N ASP A 26 -0.87 9.53 6.84
CA ASP A 26 -1.65 8.84 7.87
C ASP A 26 -0.86 7.65 8.42
N SER A 27 -0.44 7.75 9.68
CA SER A 27 0.33 6.71 10.36
C SER A 27 -0.49 5.52 10.86
N SER A 28 -1.82 5.64 10.88
CA SER A 28 -2.75 4.60 11.33
C SER A 28 -3.00 3.53 10.24
N ILE A 29 -2.59 3.77 9.00
CA ILE A 29 -2.74 2.80 7.92
C ILE A 29 -1.94 1.53 8.26
N GLU A 30 -2.64 0.41 8.27
CA GLU A 30 -2.09 -0.94 8.46
C GLU A 30 -2.36 -1.80 7.23
N VAL A 31 -1.33 -2.49 6.76
CA VAL A 31 -1.42 -3.45 5.66
C VAL A 31 -1.39 -4.87 6.19
N LYS A 32 -2.41 -5.65 5.87
CA LYS A 32 -2.48 -7.09 6.19
C LYS A 32 -2.37 -7.92 4.92
N CYS A 33 -1.60 -9.00 4.95
CA CYS A 33 -1.58 -9.95 3.84
C CYS A 33 -2.67 -11.02 4.04
N ARG A 34 -3.58 -11.17 3.08
CA ARG A 34 -4.60 -12.22 3.02
C ARG A 34 -4.65 -12.82 1.63
N HIS A 35 -4.41 -14.12 1.53
CA HIS A 35 -4.56 -14.89 0.28
C HIS A 35 -3.79 -14.30 -0.92
N GLY A 36 -2.58 -13.76 -0.71
CA GLY A 36 -1.79 -13.12 -1.79
C GLY A 36 -2.24 -11.70 -2.15
N ASN A 37 -3.08 -11.08 -1.33
CA ASN A 37 -3.48 -9.68 -1.47
C ASN A 37 -3.17 -8.91 -0.18
N PHE A 38 -2.82 -7.65 -0.34
CA PHE A 38 -2.81 -6.67 0.72
C PHE A 38 -4.21 -6.15 0.98
N VAL A 39 -4.58 -6.10 2.24
CA VAL A 39 -5.85 -5.62 2.74
C VAL A 39 -5.56 -4.48 3.71
N PHE A 40 -6.12 -3.30 3.43
CA PHE A 40 -5.88 -2.09 4.21
C PHE A 40 -7.07 -1.14 4.11
N ASN A 41 -7.10 -0.17 5.01
CA ASN A 41 -8.10 0.90 5.03
C ASN A 41 -7.43 2.21 4.68
N LEU A 42 -8.04 2.98 3.78
CA LEU A 42 -7.64 4.35 3.49
C LEU A 42 -8.55 5.35 4.22
N PRO A 43 -8.06 6.60 4.42
CA PRO A 43 -8.89 7.71 4.87
C PRO A 43 -10.11 7.91 3.97
N ASP A 44 -11.17 8.50 4.51
CA ASP A 44 -12.39 8.77 3.74
C ASP A 44 -12.11 9.72 2.55
N ASN A 45 -12.66 9.39 1.38
CA ASN A 45 -12.42 10.01 0.06
C ASN A 45 -11.04 9.80 -0.57
N GLU A 46 -10.16 8.98 0.02
CA GLU A 46 -8.88 8.64 -0.60
C GLU A 46 -8.95 7.28 -1.34
N GLU A 47 -8.31 7.22 -2.50
CA GLU A 47 -8.17 6.02 -3.31
C GLU A 47 -6.79 5.93 -3.96
N ILE A 48 -6.37 4.71 -4.29
CA ILE A 48 -5.17 4.49 -5.11
C ILE A 48 -5.54 4.79 -6.55
N ASN A 49 -4.93 5.82 -7.14
CA ASN A 49 -5.13 6.18 -8.54
C ASN A 49 -4.05 5.58 -9.47
N ASP A 50 -4.17 5.80 -10.79
CA ASP A 50 -3.21 5.32 -11.79
C ASP A 50 -1.75 5.75 -11.52
N ASN A 51 -1.54 6.97 -11.02
CA ASN A 51 -0.20 7.45 -10.70
C ASN A 51 0.39 6.71 -9.48
N ASP A 52 -0.44 6.44 -8.49
CA ASP A 52 -0.08 5.63 -7.34
C ASP A 52 0.30 4.21 -7.78
N HIS A 53 -0.42 3.60 -8.73
CA HIS A 53 -0.03 2.32 -9.32
C HIS A 53 1.36 2.34 -9.98
N LEU A 54 1.76 3.44 -10.62
CA LEU A 54 3.10 3.59 -11.20
C LEU A 54 4.18 3.65 -10.13
N GLU A 55 3.94 4.38 -9.03
CA GLU A 55 4.88 4.48 -7.91
C GLU A 55 5.01 3.14 -7.17
N ILE A 56 3.89 2.47 -6.88
CA ILE A 56 3.87 1.16 -6.23
C ILE A 56 4.63 0.12 -7.07
N ARG A 57 4.53 0.17 -8.41
CA ARG A 57 5.32 -0.69 -9.31
C ARG A 57 6.83 -0.50 -9.13
N LYS A 58 7.30 0.72 -8.85
CA LYS A 58 8.73 1.01 -8.59
C LYS A 58 9.20 0.49 -7.22
N LEU A 59 8.28 0.15 -6.32
CA LEU A 59 8.61 -0.45 -5.02
C LEU A 59 8.79 -1.96 -5.10
N ARG A 60 8.27 -2.61 -6.15
CA ARG A 60 8.39 -4.07 -6.32
C ARG A 60 9.86 -4.48 -6.38
N GLY A 61 10.23 -5.49 -5.60
CA GLY A 61 11.61 -5.96 -5.50
C GLY A 61 12.53 -5.09 -4.62
N LYS A 62 12.03 -4.01 -3.99
CA LYS A 62 12.77 -3.31 -2.94
C LYS A 62 12.56 -4.01 -1.59
N SER A 63 13.65 -4.30 -0.89
CA SER A 63 13.61 -4.94 0.43
C SER A 63 13.61 -3.94 1.59
N THR A 64 13.93 -2.67 1.32
CA THR A 64 13.94 -1.57 2.29
C THR A 64 13.75 -0.25 1.55
N LEU A 65 12.88 0.64 2.04
CA LEU A 65 12.94 2.06 1.67
C LEU A 65 14.20 2.64 2.35
N PRO A 66 15.07 3.38 1.63
CA PRO A 66 16.24 4.02 2.22
C PRO A 66 15.84 5.09 3.24
#